data_AF-A0A960SBL2-F1
#
_entry.id   AF-A0A960SBL2-F1
#
_cell.length_a   1.000
_cell.length_b   1.000
_cell.length_c   1.000
_cell.angle_alpha   90.00
_cell.angle_beta   90.00
_cell.angle_gamma   90.00
#
_symmetry.space_group_name_H-M   'P 1'
#
loop_
_entity.id
_entity.type
_entity.pdbx_description
1 polymer ?
#
loop_
_entity_poly.entity_id
_entity_poly.type
_entity_poly.pdbx_seq_one_letter_code
_entity_poly.pdbx_strand_id
1 'polypeptide(L)'
;EKSFGREVLDLVLECTDDKSLEKAERKRLQIVNAQKKSPGAKQIKIADKTCNLRGILEDPPKTWPLERQLEYFLWAEKVVAGLVGINAALDKVVNEILETGKKELQAKIAKA
;
A
#
# COMPACT_ATOMS: atom_id res chain seq x y z
N GLU A 1 -22.06 1.62 10.43
CA GLU A 1 -22.66 2.70 11.24
C GLU A 1 -23.27 2.19 12.55
N LYS A 2 -24.31 1.33 12.53
CA LYS A 2 -25.03 0.90 13.74
C LYS A 2 -24.15 0.44 14.92
N SER A 3 -23.05 -0.27 14.66
CA SER A 3 -22.18 -0.81 15.72
C SER A 3 -21.00 0.09 16.13
N PHE A 4 -20.56 1.03 15.28
CA PHE A 4 -19.29 1.77 15.46
C PHE A 4 -19.40 3.28 15.18
N GLY A 5 -20.60 3.77 14.89
CA GLY A 5 -20.85 5.18 14.56
C GLY A 5 -20.50 5.55 13.12
N ARG A 6 -20.69 6.84 12.82
CA ARG A 6 -20.50 7.44 11.50
C ARG A 6 -19.03 7.67 11.17
N GLU A 7 -18.26 8.16 12.13
CA GLU A 7 -16.84 8.44 11.96
C GLU A 7 -16.05 7.19 11.48
N VAL A 8 -16.30 6.04 12.11
CA VAL A 8 -15.67 4.77 11.68
C VAL A 8 -16.17 4.34 10.30
N LEU A 9 -17.46 4.52 10.00
CA LEU A 9 -18.00 4.21 8.67
C LEU A 9 -17.28 5.02 7.59
N ASP A 10 -17.10 6.32 7.79
CA ASP A 10 -16.51 7.21 6.80
C ASP A 10 -15.06 6.79 6.48
N LEU A 11 -14.25 6.48 7.50
CA LEU A 11 -12.90 5.95 7.32
C LEU A 11 -12.88 4.60 6.56
N VAL A 12 -13.81 3.70 6.89
CA VAL A 12 -13.94 2.40 6.21
C VAL A 12 -14.31 2.60 4.74
N LEU A 13 -15.25 3.49 4.43
CA LEU A 13 -15.63 3.80 3.05
C LEU A 13 -14.45 4.38 2.27
N GLU A 14 -13.70 5.31 2.85
CA GLU A 14 -12.49 5.84 2.22
C GLU A 14 -11.43 4.76 1.95
N CYS A 15 -11.37 3.71 2.76
CA CYS A 15 -10.38 2.63 2.61
C CYS A 15 -10.87 1.45 1.76
N THR A 16 -12.11 1.47 1.30
CA THR A 16 -12.73 0.38 0.54
C THR A 16 -12.64 0.64 -0.96
N ASP A 17 -12.00 -0.27 -1.69
CA ASP A 17 -11.98 -0.22 -3.15
C ASP A 17 -13.32 -0.71 -3.73
N ASP A 18 -13.79 -0.08 -4.80
CA ASP A 18 -14.94 -0.56 -5.57
C ASP A 18 -14.59 -1.86 -6.32
N LYS A 19 -15.16 -2.98 -5.87
CA LYS A 19 -14.91 -4.31 -6.44
C LYS A 19 -15.65 -4.60 -7.74
N SER A 20 -16.54 -3.69 -8.20
CA SER A 20 -17.15 -3.80 -9.53
C SER A 20 -16.16 -3.48 -10.67
N LEU A 21 -15.08 -2.76 -10.35
CA LEU A 21 -14.05 -2.38 -11.31
C LEU A 21 -12.98 -3.46 -11.46
N GLU A 22 -12.35 -3.50 -12.62
CA GLU A 22 -11.21 -4.38 -12.90
C GLU A 22 -10.02 -4.12 -11.96
N LYS A 23 -9.24 -5.16 -11.68
CA LYS A 23 -8.13 -5.09 -10.71
C LYS A 23 -7.10 -4.01 -11.06
N ALA A 24 -6.82 -3.82 -12.34
CA ALA A 24 -5.90 -2.79 -12.82
C ALA A 24 -6.45 -1.38 -12.53
N GLU A 25 -7.75 -1.17 -12.74
CA GLU A 25 -8.40 0.11 -12.49
C GLU A 25 -8.46 0.43 -10.99
N ARG A 26 -8.76 -0.57 -10.14
CA ARG A 26 -8.68 -0.39 -8.68
C ARG A 26 -7.29 0.03 -8.23
N LYS A 27 -6.24 -0.61 -8.79
CA LYS A 27 -4.84 -0.23 -8.52
C LYS A 27 -4.52 1.19 -8.96
N ARG A 28 -5.01 1.63 -10.12
CA ARG A 28 -4.82 2.99 -10.63
C ARG A 28 -5.52 4.01 -9.74
N LEU A 29 -6.76 3.74 -9.33
CA LEU A 29 -7.54 4.62 -8.47
C LEU A 29 -6.94 4.78 -7.08
N GLN A 30 -6.25 3.77 -6.53
CA GLN A 30 -5.52 3.94 -5.26
C GLN A 30 -4.43 5.02 -5.37
N ILE A 31 -3.75 5.16 -6.51
CA ILE A 31 -2.76 6.22 -6.74
C ILE A 31 -3.47 7.58 -6.87
N VAL A 32 -4.49 7.66 -7.74
CA VAL A 32 -5.21 8.91 -8.04
C VAL A 32 -5.90 9.49 -6.80
N ASN A 33 -6.44 8.62 -5.94
CA ASN A 33 -7.23 9.03 -4.79
C ASN A 33 -6.40 9.15 -3.50
N ALA A 34 -5.13 8.69 -3.47
CA ALA A 34 -4.29 8.74 -2.28
C ALA A 34 -4.24 10.14 -1.65
N GLN A 35 -3.95 11.16 -2.44
CA GLN A 35 -3.83 12.55 -1.97
C GLN A 35 -5.14 13.14 -1.42
N LYS A 36 -6.28 12.62 -1.89
CA LYS A 36 -7.63 13.12 -1.56
C LYS A 36 -8.18 12.56 -0.24
N LYS A 37 -7.51 11.57 0.34
CA LYS A 37 -7.95 10.91 1.57
C LYS A 37 -7.84 11.84 2.78
N SER A 38 -8.73 11.65 3.74
CA SER A 38 -8.62 12.27 5.05
C SER A 38 -7.31 11.87 5.77
N PRO A 39 -6.82 12.67 6.73
CA PRO A 39 -5.63 12.32 7.52
C PRO A 39 -5.73 10.95 8.20
N GLY A 40 -6.92 10.57 8.69
CA GLY A 40 -7.15 9.25 9.29
C GLY A 40 -7.02 8.12 8.27
N ALA A 41 -7.68 8.25 7.10
CA ALA A 41 -7.60 7.25 6.04
C ALA A 41 -6.18 7.14 5.45
N LYS A 42 -5.42 8.24 5.36
CA LYS A 42 -4.00 8.21 4.95
C LYS A 42 -3.16 7.33 5.87
N GLN A 43 -3.27 7.51 7.18
CA GLN A 43 -2.53 6.70 8.16
C GLN A 43 -2.92 5.21 8.07
N ILE A 44 -4.22 4.88 7.97
CA ILE A 44 -4.69 3.50 7.79
C ILE A 44 -4.09 2.89 6.52
N LYS A 45 -4.09 3.63 5.40
CA LYS A 45 -3.55 3.13 4.13
C LYS A 45 -2.03 2.98 4.14
N ILE A 46 -1.29 3.82 4.87
CA ILE A 46 0.15 3.59 5.07
C ILE A 46 0.36 2.31 5.88
N ALA A 47 -0.35 2.13 6.99
CA ALA A 47 -0.23 0.91 7.81
C ALA A 47 -0.57 -0.37 7.01
N ASP A 48 -1.65 -0.34 6.22
CA ASP A 48 -2.03 -1.39 5.27
C ASP A 48 -0.88 -1.71 4.30
N LYS A 49 -0.28 -0.68 3.67
CA LYS A 49 0.83 -0.88 2.72
C LYS A 49 2.06 -1.43 3.42
N THR A 50 2.46 -0.91 4.56
CA THR A 50 3.61 -1.42 5.34
C THR A 50 3.42 -2.89 5.70
N CYS A 51 2.25 -3.29 6.18
CA CYS A 51 1.94 -4.68 6.51
C CYS A 51 2.06 -5.59 5.28
N ASN A 52 1.44 -5.19 4.16
CA ASN A 52 1.52 -5.96 2.91
C ASN A 52 2.95 -6.08 2.37
N LEU A 53 3.75 -5.01 2.45
CA LEU A 53 5.14 -5.01 2.00
C LEU A 53 6.02 -5.94 2.85
N ARG A 54 5.82 -5.96 4.18
CA ARG A 54 6.49 -6.93 5.06
C ARG A 54 6.13 -8.36 4.69
N GLY A 55 4.84 -8.62 4.53
CA GLY A 55 4.35 -9.95 4.14
C GLY A 55 4.96 -10.45 2.83
N ILE A 56 5.15 -9.58 1.83
CA ILE A 56 5.80 -9.96 0.56
C ILE A 56 7.27 -10.35 0.76
N LEU A 57 8.00 -9.70 1.67
CA LEU A 57 9.41 -10.04 1.92
C LEU A 57 9.56 -11.29 2.78
N GLU A 58 8.68 -11.49 3.75
CA GLU A 58 8.77 -12.57 4.74
C GLU A 58 8.14 -13.88 4.24
N ASP A 59 6.93 -13.82 3.67
CA ASP A 59 6.16 -14.98 3.18
C ASP A 59 5.38 -14.59 1.91
N PRO A 60 6.08 -14.42 0.75
CA PRO A 60 5.43 -14.02 -0.48
C PRO A 60 4.41 -15.06 -0.95
N PRO A 61 3.33 -14.65 -1.63
CA PRO A 61 2.41 -15.60 -2.25
C PRO A 61 3.17 -16.58 -3.16
N LYS A 62 2.95 -17.89 -2.96
CA LYS A 62 3.70 -18.96 -3.65
C LYS A 62 3.70 -18.86 -5.18
N THR A 63 2.71 -18.18 -5.75
CA THR A 63 2.54 -18.00 -7.19
C THR A 63 3.19 -16.72 -7.72
N TRP A 64 3.83 -15.90 -6.87
CA TRP A 64 4.41 -14.62 -7.28
C TRP A 64 5.89 -14.77 -7.64
N PRO A 65 6.27 -14.60 -8.92
CA PRO A 65 7.67 -14.48 -9.29
C PRO A 65 8.28 -13.18 -8.72
N LEU A 66 9.60 -13.08 -8.66
CA LEU A 66 10.30 -11.94 -8.05
C LEU A 66 9.95 -10.61 -8.73
N GLU A 67 9.76 -10.63 -10.04
CA GLU A 67 9.35 -9.47 -10.84
C GLU A 67 7.99 -8.97 -10.38
N ARG A 68 7.06 -9.89 -10.07
CA ARG A 68 5.72 -9.53 -9.60
C ARG A 68 5.76 -8.91 -8.20
N GLN A 69 6.65 -9.39 -7.34
CA GLN A 69 6.88 -8.80 -6.02
C GLN A 69 7.43 -7.37 -6.18
N LEU A 70 8.42 -7.17 -7.05
CA LEU A 70 9.00 -5.85 -7.32
C LEU A 70 7.97 -4.89 -7.94
N GLU A 71 7.14 -5.35 -8.88
CA GLU A 71 6.02 -4.57 -9.42
C GLU A 71 5.05 -4.10 -8.33
N TYR A 72 4.80 -4.93 -7.32
CA TYR A 72 3.95 -4.54 -6.19
C TYR A 72 4.61 -3.43 -5.38
N PHE A 73 5.90 -3.53 -5.09
CA PHE A 73 6.66 -2.48 -4.38
C PHE A 73 6.64 -1.16 -5.15
N LEU A 74 6.89 -1.18 -6.46
CA LEU A 74 6.85 0.01 -7.31
C LEU A 74 5.45 0.63 -7.39
N TRP A 75 4.40 -0.19 -7.43
CA TRP A 75 3.03 0.31 -7.35
C TRP A 75 2.71 0.90 -5.97
N ALA A 76 3.13 0.23 -4.89
CA ALA A 76 2.91 0.69 -3.52
C ALA A 76 3.58 2.04 -3.26
N GLU A 77 4.80 2.24 -3.77
CA GLU A 77 5.52 3.53 -3.70
C GLU A 77 4.71 4.67 -4.33
N LYS A 78 4.11 4.45 -5.52
CA LYS A 78 3.24 5.45 -6.17
C LYS A 78 2.01 5.78 -5.35
N VAL A 79 1.44 4.80 -4.63
CA VAL A 79 0.31 5.05 -3.73
C VAL A 79 0.77 5.85 -2.51
N VAL A 80 1.86 5.42 -1.87
CA VAL A 80 2.43 6.04 -0.66
C VAL A 80 2.81 7.50 -0.89
N ALA A 81 3.31 7.85 -2.07
CA ALA A 81 3.63 9.24 -2.41
C ALA A 81 2.46 10.22 -2.21
N GLY A 82 1.21 9.77 -2.35
CA GLY A 82 0.03 10.59 -2.07
C GLY A 82 -0.49 10.52 -0.62
N LEU A 83 0.06 9.65 0.22
CA LEU A 83 -0.40 9.41 1.59
C LEU A 83 0.48 10.06 2.65
N VAL A 84 1.77 10.26 2.36
CA VAL A 84 2.76 10.81 3.31
C VAL A 84 2.48 12.26 3.72
N GLY A 85 3.13 12.72 4.79
CA GLY A 85 3.04 14.09 5.29
C GLY A 85 2.05 14.27 6.44
N ILE A 86 1.43 13.18 6.93
CA ILE A 86 0.50 13.22 8.06
C ILE A 86 1.15 12.72 9.35
N ASN A 87 1.95 11.65 9.26
CA ASN A 87 2.55 11.01 10.43
C ASN A 87 3.98 10.59 10.09
N ALA A 88 4.95 11.38 10.54
CA ALA A 88 6.37 11.19 10.23
C ALA A 88 6.91 9.81 10.64
N ALA A 89 6.37 9.21 11.70
CA ALA A 89 6.79 7.88 12.13
C ALA A 89 6.31 6.79 11.14
N LEU A 90 5.06 6.87 10.68
CA LEU A 90 4.55 5.97 9.66
C LEU A 90 5.25 6.19 8.30
N ASP A 91 5.47 7.44 7.92
CA ASP A 91 6.18 7.82 6.69
C ASP A 91 7.59 7.23 6.67
N LYS A 92 8.32 7.35 7.79
CA LYS A 92 9.65 6.77 7.94
C LYS A 92 9.63 5.25 7.73
N VAL A 93 8.74 4.55 8.45
CA VAL A 93 8.68 3.08 8.39
C VAL A 93 8.32 2.57 7.00
N VAL A 94 7.35 3.20 6.31
CA VAL A 94 6.96 2.77 4.96
C VAL A 94 8.04 3.07 3.92
N ASN A 95 8.76 4.19 4.06
CA ASN A 95 9.85 4.53 3.15
C ASN A 95 11.05 3.59 3.33
N GLU A 96 11.40 3.24 4.57
CA GLU A 96 12.48 2.29 4.85
C GLU A 96 12.20 0.92 4.22
N ILE A 97 10.99 0.38 4.38
CA ILE A 97 10.66 -0.92 3.78
C ILE A 97 10.59 -0.87 2.25
N LEU A 98 10.08 0.22 1.67
CA LEU A 98 10.07 0.39 0.22
C LEU A 98 11.50 0.41 -0.34
N GLU A 99 12.40 1.14 0.30
CA GLU A 99 13.81 1.22 -0.08
C GLU A 99 14.52 -0.14 0.03
N THR A 100 14.44 -0.80 1.18
CA THR A 100 15.15 -2.05 1.43
C THR A 100 14.59 -3.20 0.61
N GLY A 101 13.26 -3.34 0.55
CA GLY A 101 12.60 -4.40 -0.20
C GLY A 101 12.82 -4.30 -1.71
N LYS A 102 12.80 -3.09 -2.29
CA LYS A 102 13.14 -2.91 -3.72
C LYS A 102 14.58 -3.35 -4.00
N LYS A 103 15.55 -2.92 -3.18
CA LYS A 103 16.97 -3.29 -3.34
C LYS A 103 17.17 -4.80 -3.24
N GLU A 104 16.55 -5.44 -2.27
CA GLU A 104 16.63 -6.89 -2.08
C GLU A 104 16.05 -7.65 -3.28
N LEU A 105 14.85 -7.29 -3.73
CA LEU A 105 14.19 -7.94 -4.86
C LEU A 105 14.98 -7.76 -6.15
N GLN A 106 15.49 -6.56 -6.42
CA GLN A 106 16.34 -6.29 -7.59
C GLN A 106 17.63 -7.12 -7.55
N ALA A 107 18.28 -7.24 -6.39
CA ALA A 107 19.48 -8.05 -6.23
C ALA A 107 19.20 -9.55 -6.41
N LYS A 108 18.03 -10.05 -6.00
CA LYS A 108 17.60 -11.43 -6.25
C LYS A 108 17.34 -11.68 -7.75
N ILE A 109 16.65 -10.76 -8.42
CA ILE A 109 16.37 -10.86 -9.88
C ILE A 109 17.67 -10.85 -10.69
N ALA A 110 18.63 -9.98 -10.35
CA ALA A 110 19.90 -9.90 -11.08
C ALA A 110 20.78 -11.15 -10.94
N LYS A 111 20.49 -12.03 -9.97
CA LYS A 111 21.19 -13.30 -9.73
C LYS A 111 20.46 -14.51 -10.29
N ALA A 112 19.21 -14.36 -10.73
CA ALA A 112 18.39 -15.41 -11.33
C ALA A 112 18.64 -15.49 -12.83
#